data_AF-A0A4T0LNJ1-F1
#
_entry.id   AF-A0A4T0LNJ1-F1
#
_cell.length_a   1.000
_cell.length_b   1.000
_cell.length_c   1.000
_cell.angle_alpha   90.00
_cell.angle_beta   90.00
_cell.angle_gamma   90.00
#
_symmetry.space_group_name_H-M   'P 1'
#
loop_
_entity.id
_entity.type
_entity.pdbx_description
1 polymer ?
#
loop_
_entity_poly.entity_id
_entity_poly.type
_entity_poly.pdbx_seq_one_letter_code
_entity_poly.pdbx_strand_id
1 'polypeptide(L)'
;MKFSALSVTALVAVTNASPLSFRGLFGGDDKHKHDEALYLLGHSEKTKDYKVFSEADNVPSDVILDHYPLPNCKDGVKERKNWAHLSYDERKNFVDAFKCLRSKESWNLDNYMMSDRLADFIRIHQWPGADIHWVASFLPWHRGFTLIYEQQLQECGLEGTLPYWAWENDYADVTQSAVWDGDMDAGLGSFGHTDESLPLNASLITDGAIADYEITYPWPHKIGRRLRSNFAPNTPNIAGEYFERGRSPEWIKYYQSFDNYLNFSTLLEGYDPLDARADWPSSHGSAHLLTGGDMATGDVNNTSPADVLFFLHHANVDRHWMAWQLQDPENRLYQYEGNTQYDFQTGIRGGVKATLDQNLYYGDVPGQQGIAIKHLMDLENSWCTTYTDLDKVVPKFWEARTDAFSGPGQLDEAAVNK
;
A
#
# COMPACT_ATOMS: atom_id res chain seq x y z
N MET A 1 47.89 46.59 -13.16
CA MET A 1 48.81 45.76 -12.34
C MET A 1 47.98 45.22 -11.19
N LYS A 2 47.83 43.92 -10.92
CA LYS A 2 48.40 42.69 -11.47
C LYS A 2 47.37 41.58 -11.27
N PHE A 3 47.26 40.72 -12.28
CA PHE A 3 46.77 39.35 -12.20
C PHE A 3 47.57 38.53 -11.17
N SER A 4 46.94 37.50 -10.62
CA SER A 4 47.64 36.25 -10.33
C SER A 4 46.65 35.09 -10.28
N ALA A 5 46.60 34.35 -11.38
CA ALA A 5 46.22 32.95 -11.41
C ALA A 5 47.39 32.11 -10.89
N LEU A 6 47.10 31.01 -10.20
CA LEU A 6 47.98 29.85 -10.13
C LEU A 6 47.13 28.59 -9.92
N SER A 7 46.99 27.85 -11.01
CA SER A 7 46.57 26.46 -11.03
C SER A 7 47.79 25.58 -10.72
N VAL A 8 47.65 24.59 -9.83
CA VAL A 8 48.44 23.34 -9.85
C VAL A 8 47.54 22.18 -9.40
N THR A 9 47.11 21.42 -10.40
CA THR A 9 47.02 19.96 -10.53
C THR A 9 47.00 19.04 -9.29
N ALA A 10 45.92 18.26 -9.21
CA ALA A 10 45.79 16.85 -8.81
C ALA A 10 46.62 16.28 -7.65
N LEU A 11 45.93 15.90 -6.56
CA LEU A 11 46.21 14.66 -5.85
C LEU A 11 44.98 13.76 -5.91
N VAL A 12 45.08 12.68 -6.66
CA VAL A 12 44.19 11.52 -6.56
C VAL A 12 44.47 10.88 -5.21
N ALA A 13 43.52 10.96 -4.29
CA ALA A 13 43.44 10.07 -3.15
C ALA A 13 42.20 9.20 -3.33
N VAL A 14 42.42 8.03 -3.93
CA VAL A 14 41.51 6.89 -3.84
C VAL A 14 41.49 6.50 -2.37
N THR A 15 40.44 6.88 -1.64
CA THR A 15 40.10 6.25 -0.38
C THR A 15 38.80 5.50 -0.58
N ASN A 16 38.91 4.17 -0.60
CA ASN A 16 37.81 3.23 -0.53
C ASN A 16 36.85 3.64 0.59
N ALA A 17 35.72 4.24 0.24
CA ALA A 17 34.59 4.38 1.14
C ALA A 17 33.72 3.14 0.96
N SER A 18 33.75 2.28 1.98
CA SER A 18 32.80 1.19 2.18
C SER A 18 31.36 1.69 2.07
N PRO A 19 30.40 0.88 1.61
CA PRO A 19 29.01 1.32 1.51
C PRO A 19 28.50 1.66 2.92
N LEU A 20 28.02 2.89 3.07
CA LEU A 20 27.36 3.37 4.30
C LEU A 20 26.14 2.47 4.56
N SER A 21 26.13 1.80 5.70
CA SER A 21 25.02 0.98 6.15
C SER A 21 23.84 1.86 6.57
N PHE A 22 22.63 1.40 6.25
CA PHE A 22 21.33 2.05 6.41
C PHE A 22 20.92 2.45 7.85
N ARG A 23 21.79 2.25 8.85
CA ARG A 23 21.51 2.60 10.25
C ARG A 23 21.36 4.10 10.51
N GLY A 24 21.80 4.97 9.60
CA GLY A 24 21.80 6.42 9.80
C GLY A 24 20.56 7.18 9.26
N LEU A 25 19.65 6.51 8.55
CA LEU A 25 18.52 7.16 7.86
C LEU A 25 17.16 6.99 8.55
N PHE A 26 17.09 6.11 9.56
CA PHE A 26 15.96 5.96 10.47
C PHE A 26 16.45 6.41 11.84
N GLY A 27 16.04 7.61 12.27
CA GLY A 27 16.67 8.38 13.35
C GLY A 27 17.07 7.55 14.58
N GLY A 28 18.37 7.54 14.86
CA GLY A 28 18.93 6.90 16.04
C GLY A 28 20.46 6.95 16.06
N ASP A 29 21.07 8.12 15.91
CA ASP A 29 22.48 8.27 16.25
C ASP A 29 22.60 8.44 17.77
N ASP A 30 23.03 7.35 18.40
CA ASP A 30 23.24 7.19 19.84
C ASP A 30 24.43 8.07 20.27
N LYS A 31 24.13 9.34 20.61
CA LYS A 31 24.96 10.24 21.43
C LYS A 31 24.22 11.55 21.65
N HIS A 32 23.34 11.60 22.64
CA HIS A 32 23.32 12.63 23.69
C HIS A 32 22.11 12.42 24.61
N LYS A 33 22.43 12.13 25.88
CA LYS A 33 21.76 12.45 27.14
C LYS A 33 20.25 12.78 27.10
N HIS A 34 19.52 11.95 27.86
CA HIS A 34 18.29 12.24 28.62
C HIS A 34 17.71 13.65 28.55
N ASP A 35 16.38 13.67 28.35
CA ASP A 35 15.43 14.77 28.50
C ASP A 35 15.33 15.72 27.31
N GLU A 36 14.41 15.41 26.38
CA GLU A 36 13.31 16.31 25.99
C GLU A 36 12.36 15.62 24.98
N ALA A 37 11.08 15.61 25.33
CA ALA A 37 10.00 14.97 24.60
C ALA A 37 9.53 15.84 23.43
N LEU A 38 9.46 15.27 22.22
CA LEU A 38 8.69 15.85 21.11
C LEU A 38 7.24 15.35 21.20
N TYR A 39 6.43 16.15 21.88
CA TYR A 39 4.96 16.07 21.91
C TYR A 39 4.34 16.86 20.75
N LEU A 40 3.71 16.21 19.78
CA LEU A 40 2.70 16.74 18.85
C LEU A 40 1.95 15.51 18.29
N LEU A 41 0.66 15.20 18.50
CA LEU A 41 -0.56 15.93 18.85
C LEU A 41 -1.41 15.09 19.84
N GLY A 42 -1.88 15.70 20.92
CA GLY A 42 -3.23 15.47 21.45
C GLY A 42 -3.62 14.20 22.23
N HIS A 43 -2.79 13.19 22.45
CA HIS A 43 -3.12 12.09 23.39
C HIS A 43 -2.05 11.97 24.49
N SER A 44 -2.36 12.53 25.67
CA SER A 44 -1.54 12.45 26.88
C SER A 44 -1.91 11.26 27.77
N GLU A 45 -2.37 10.15 27.19
CA GLU A 45 -2.53 8.93 27.95
C GLU A 45 -1.22 8.14 27.93
N LYS A 46 -0.69 7.87 29.12
CA LYS A 46 0.47 7.00 29.30
C LYS A 46 0.16 5.68 28.61
N THR A 47 1.06 5.26 27.72
CA THR A 47 1.06 4.03 26.91
C THR A 47 1.11 2.72 27.73
N LYS A 48 0.46 2.66 28.89
CA LYS A 48 0.53 1.52 29.83
C LYS A 48 -0.53 0.45 29.64
N ASP A 49 -1.46 0.61 28.70
CA ASP A 49 -2.47 -0.41 28.39
C ASP A 49 -2.63 -0.59 26.87
N TYR A 50 -1.53 -0.86 26.14
CA TYR A 50 -1.67 -1.60 24.89
C TYR A 50 -2.20 -3.00 25.25
N LYS A 51 -3.52 -3.16 25.26
CA LYS A 51 -4.11 -4.48 25.10
C LYS A 51 -3.54 -5.02 23.80
N VAL A 52 -2.75 -6.08 23.92
CA VAL A 52 -2.40 -6.95 22.80
C VAL A 52 -3.70 -7.23 22.06
N PHE A 53 -3.79 -6.91 20.77
CA PHE A 53 -4.82 -7.51 19.92
C PHE A 53 -4.43 -8.99 19.75
N SER A 54 -4.54 -9.74 20.84
CA SER A 54 -4.95 -11.12 20.74
C SER A 54 -6.41 -11.02 20.31
N GLU A 55 -6.77 -11.68 19.22
CA GLU A 55 -8.14 -11.72 18.68
C GLU A 55 -9.19 -12.30 19.66
N ALA A 56 -8.85 -12.45 20.95
CA ALA A 56 -9.69 -13.02 21.99
C ALA A 56 -10.04 -12.04 23.14
N ASP A 57 -9.28 -10.96 23.38
CA ASP A 57 -9.43 -10.19 24.64
C ASP A 57 -10.36 -8.95 24.55
N ASN A 58 -10.94 -8.69 23.38
CA ASN A 58 -11.89 -7.58 23.17
C ASN A 58 -13.08 -7.90 22.25
N VAL A 59 -13.18 -9.11 21.68
CA VAL A 59 -14.40 -9.51 20.96
C VAL A 59 -15.43 -9.97 22.01
N PRO A 60 -16.60 -9.32 22.13
CA PRO A 60 -17.64 -9.78 23.02
C PRO A 60 -17.95 -11.25 22.73
N SER A 61 -18.05 -12.08 23.78
CA SER A 61 -18.24 -13.54 23.69
C SER A 61 -19.50 -13.98 22.95
N ASP A 62 -20.38 -13.02 22.65
CA ASP A 62 -21.65 -13.11 21.94
C ASP A 62 -21.57 -12.82 20.43
N VAL A 63 -20.40 -12.43 19.91
CA VAL A 63 -20.19 -12.28 18.47
C VAL A 63 -20.03 -13.67 17.83
N ILE A 64 -21.05 -14.10 17.07
CA ILE A 64 -20.95 -15.31 16.25
C ILE A 64 -20.28 -14.93 14.93
N LEU A 65 -18.97 -15.12 14.87
CA LEU A 65 -18.08 -14.60 13.84
C LEU A 65 -18.16 -15.27 12.44
N ASP A 66 -19.17 -16.09 12.14
CA ASP A 66 -19.35 -16.75 10.82
C ASP A 66 -20.64 -16.30 10.10
N HIS A 67 -21.17 -15.12 10.45
CA HIS A 67 -22.42 -14.58 9.90
C HIS A 67 -22.24 -13.44 8.89
N TYR A 68 -21.05 -13.25 8.32
CA TYR A 68 -20.91 -12.25 7.26
C TYR A 68 -21.82 -12.62 6.07
N PRO A 69 -22.74 -11.74 5.65
CA PRO A 69 -23.67 -12.05 4.57
C PRO A 69 -22.93 -11.99 3.23
N LEU A 70 -22.31 -13.10 2.83
CA LEU A 70 -21.62 -13.19 1.54
C LEU A 70 -22.61 -12.94 0.39
N PRO A 71 -22.18 -12.22 -0.67
CA PRO A 71 -23.00 -12.00 -1.84
C PRO A 71 -23.35 -13.33 -2.53
N ASN A 72 -24.47 -13.31 -3.24
CA ASN A 72 -24.91 -14.45 -4.04
C ASN A 72 -24.50 -14.25 -5.50
N CYS A 73 -23.61 -15.09 -6.03
CA CYS A 73 -23.07 -14.95 -7.39
C CYS A 73 -24.03 -15.37 -8.51
N LYS A 74 -25.35 -15.36 -8.25
CA LYS A 74 -26.39 -15.64 -9.25
C LYS A 74 -26.37 -14.67 -10.42
N ASP A 75 -26.01 -13.41 -10.18
CA ASP A 75 -25.96 -12.36 -11.20
C ASP A 75 -24.62 -12.34 -11.95
N GLY A 76 -23.77 -13.35 -11.72
CA GLY A 76 -22.45 -13.50 -12.33
C GLY A 76 -21.31 -12.90 -11.51
N VAL A 77 -20.09 -13.08 -12.02
CA VAL A 77 -18.87 -12.50 -11.48
C VAL A 77 -18.61 -11.15 -12.15
N LYS A 78 -18.35 -10.11 -11.35
CA LYS A 78 -18.03 -8.76 -11.84
C LYS A 78 -16.52 -8.57 -11.95
N GLU A 79 -16.07 -7.85 -12.96
CA GLU A 79 -14.65 -7.60 -13.20
C GLU A 79 -14.23 -6.22 -12.71
N ARG A 80 -13.29 -6.16 -11.76
CA ARG A 80 -12.52 -4.95 -11.46
C ARG A 80 -11.65 -4.61 -12.67
N LYS A 81 -11.76 -3.37 -13.16
CA LYS A 81 -11.08 -2.89 -14.37
C LYS A 81 -9.87 -2.02 -14.05
N ASN A 82 -8.88 -2.05 -14.93
CA ASN A 82 -7.75 -1.12 -14.90
C ASN A 82 -8.28 0.32 -15.09
N TRP A 83 -7.89 1.24 -14.22
CA TRP A 83 -8.20 2.67 -14.32
C TRP A 83 -7.89 3.24 -15.73
N ALA A 84 -6.77 2.81 -16.32
CA ALA A 84 -6.36 3.25 -17.65
C ALA A 84 -7.35 2.88 -18.77
N HIS A 85 -8.15 1.83 -18.57
CA HIS A 85 -9.13 1.34 -19.53
C HIS A 85 -10.57 1.81 -19.25
N LEU A 86 -10.79 2.56 -18.17
CA LEU A 86 -12.09 3.18 -17.92
C LEU A 86 -12.35 4.29 -18.93
N SER A 87 -13.60 4.37 -19.39
CA SER A 87 -14.12 5.53 -20.10
C SER A 87 -14.17 6.77 -19.19
N TYR A 88 -14.31 7.94 -19.82
CA TYR A 88 -14.50 9.20 -19.08
C TYR A 88 -15.68 9.13 -18.11
N ASP A 89 -16.82 8.60 -18.56
CA ASP A 89 -18.03 8.48 -17.74
C ASP A 89 -17.85 7.51 -16.56
N GLU A 90 -17.13 6.40 -16.75
CA GLU A 90 -16.79 5.48 -15.66
C GLU A 90 -15.87 6.16 -14.61
N ARG A 91 -14.84 6.89 -15.05
CA ARG A 91 -13.97 7.65 -14.12
C ARG A 91 -14.75 8.72 -13.37
N LYS A 92 -15.61 9.45 -14.07
CA LYS A 92 -16.49 10.46 -13.47
C LYS A 92 -17.43 9.84 -12.44
N ASN A 93 -18.09 8.72 -12.76
CA ASN A 93 -18.97 8.03 -11.82
C ASN A 93 -18.22 7.56 -10.57
N PHE A 94 -17.00 7.05 -10.71
CA PHE A 94 -16.13 6.71 -9.57
C PHE A 94 -15.85 7.93 -8.69
N VAL A 95 -15.44 9.05 -9.30
CA VAL A 95 -15.14 10.27 -8.54
C VAL A 95 -16.40 10.82 -7.87
N ASP A 96 -17.55 10.84 -8.55
CA ASP A 96 -18.81 11.30 -7.96
C ASP A 96 -19.23 10.41 -6.77
N ALA A 97 -19.04 9.09 -6.85
CA ALA A 97 -19.27 8.18 -5.74
C ALA A 97 -18.31 8.43 -4.57
N PHE A 98 -17.02 8.69 -4.83
CA PHE A 98 -16.05 9.09 -3.80
C PHE A 98 -16.46 10.40 -3.12
N LYS A 99 -16.88 11.41 -3.89
CA LYS A 99 -17.38 12.69 -3.37
C LYS A 99 -18.59 12.48 -2.45
N CYS A 100 -19.51 11.59 -2.85
CA CYS A 100 -20.63 11.17 -2.02
C CYS A 100 -20.16 10.49 -0.73
N LEU A 101 -19.19 9.57 -0.78
CA LEU A 101 -18.69 8.87 0.39
C LEU A 101 -18.25 9.84 1.48
N ARG A 102 -17.51 10.90 1.11
CA ARG A 102 -17.04 11.90 2.07
C ARG A 102 -18.15 12.77 2.66
N SER A 103 -19.29 12.83 1.99
CA SER A 103 -20.47 13.53 2.54
C SER A 103 -21.23 12.69 3.57
N LYS A 104 -20.90 11.40 3.70
CA LYS A 104 -21.53 10.50 4.67
C LYS A 104 -20.97 10.77 6.06
N GLU A 105 -21.85 10.66 7.05
CA GLU A 105 -21.49 10.70 8.45
C GLU A 105 -20.61 9.50 8.84
N SER A 106 -19.76 9.71 9.84
CA SER A 106 -18.99 8.64 10.47
C SER A 106 -19.91 7.53 10.99
N TRP A 107 -19.43 6.31 10.97
CA TRP A 107 -20.07 5.15 11.56
C TRP A 107 -20.03 5.11 13.09
N ASN A 108 -19.30 6.03 13.75
CA ASN A 108 -19.07 5.98 15.19
C ASN A 108 -18.40 4.66 15.63
N LEU A 109 -17.39 4.22 14.88
CA LEU A 109 -16.72 2.94 15.10
C LEU A 109 -16.18 2.86 16.53
N ASP A 110 -16.53 1.81 17.27
CA ASP A 110 -16.08 1.59 18.64
C ASP A 110 -16.42 2.73 19.61
N ASN A 111 -17.55 3.42 19.40
CA ASN A 111 -17.94 4.65 20.09
C ASN A 111 -16.95 5.83 19.90
N TYR A 112 -16.19 5.81 18.81
CA TYR A 112 -15.32 6.90 18.39
C TYR A 112 -15.89 7.55 17.14
N MET A 113 -16.37 8.79 17.29
CA MET A 113 -16.94 9.55 16.18
C MET A 113 -15.86 10.28 15.39
N MET A 114 -15.68 9.89 14.13
CA MET A 114 -14.87 10.66 13.18
C MET A 114 -15.69 11.80 12.58
N SER A 115 -15.01 12.70 11.87
CA SER A 115 -15.60 13.83 11.14
C SER A 115 -16.52 13.39 9.99
N ASP A 116 -16.11 12.36 9.25
CA ASP A 116 -16.81 11.87 8.07
C ASP A 116 -16.45 10.39 7.82
N ARG A 117 -17.11 9.77 6.85
CA ARG A 117 -16.87 8.38 6.50
C ARG A 117 -15.47 8.11 5.96
N LEU A 118 -14.84 9.04 5.24
CA LEU A 118 -13.47 8.81 4.76
C LEU A 118 -12.50 8.75 5.95
N ALA A 119 -12.69 9.62 6.95
CA ALA A 119 -11.92 9.59 8.17
C ALA A 119 -12.07 8.26 8.94
N ASP A 120 -13.24 7.60 8.90
CA ASP A 120 -13.37 6.23 9.42
C ASP A 120 -12.43 5.26 8.71
N PHE A 121 -12.40 5.26 7.37
CA PHE A 121 -11.49 4.39 6.60
C PHE A 121 -10.02 4.63 6.95
N ILE A 122 -9.61 5.90 7.08
CA ILE A 122 -8.24 6.24 7.47
C ILE A 122 -7.95 5.68 8.88
N ARG A 123 -8.88 5.80 9.83
CA ARG A 123 -8.74 5.26 11.18
C ARG A 123 -8.68 3.74 11.22
N ILE A 124 -9.54 3.06 10.45
CA ILE A 124 -9.59 1.58 10.37
C ILE A 124 -8.22 1.02 9.99
N HIS A 125 -7.51 1.70 9.08
CA HIS A 125 -6.17 1.30 8.66
C HIS A 125 -5.07 1.77 9.61
N GLN A 126 -5.17 3.00 10.12
CA GLN A 126 -4.16 3.56 11.01
C GLN A 126 -4.03 2.76 12.31
N TRP A 127 -5.16 2.37 12.92
CA TRP A 127 -5.19 1.86 14.29
C TRP A 127 -4.49 0.50 14.45
N PRO A 128 -4.75 -0.53 13.62
CA PRO A 128 -4.03 -1.81 13.71
C PRO A 128 -2.54 -1.67 13.35
N GLY A 129 -2.21 -0.75 12.43
CA GLY A 129 -0.85 -0.43 12.03
C GLY A 129 0.01 -1.65 11.69
N ALA A 130 0.91 -2.04 12.61
CA ALA A 130 1.80 -3.19 12.46
C ALA A 130 1.05 -4.54 12.37
N ASP A 131 -0.13 -4.64 12.97
CA ASP A 131 -0.89 -5.89 13.07
C ASP A 131 -1.59 -6.28 11.75
N ILE A 132 -1.42 -5.47 10.71
CA ILE A 132 -1.93 -5.70 9.35
C ILE A 132 -0.85 -5.59 8.27
N HIS A 133 0.41 -5.36 8.65
CA HIS A 133 1.55 -5.26 7.74
C HIS A 133 2.71 -6.17 8.16
N TRP A 134 3.38 -6.82 7.20
CA TRP A 134 4.41 -7.85 7.38
C TRP A 134 3.96 -9.05 8.24
N VAL A 135 2.65 -9.26 8.30
CA VAL A 135 1.97 -10.34 9.02
C VAL A 135 1.20 -11.22 8.05
N ALA A 136 0.73 -12.37 8.52
CA ALA A 136 -0.06 -13.28 7.68
C ALA A 136 -1.31 -12.58 7.11
N SER A 137 -1.98 -11.75 7.90
CA SER A 137 -3.24 -11.09 7.54
C SER A 137 -3.10 -9.98 6.50
N PHE A 138 -1.90 -9.58 6.09
CA PHE A 138 -1.69 -8.45 5.17
C PHE A 138 -2.60 -8.50 3.93
N LEU A 139 -2.54 -9.58 3.14
CA LEU A 139 -3.34 -9.70 1.92
C LEU A 139 -4.85 -9.84 2.18
N PRO A 140 -5.34 -10.77 3.03
CA PRO A 140 -6.78 -10.89 3.26
C PRO A 140 -7.37 -9.65 3.94
N TRP A 141 -6.63 -8.97 4.84
CA TRP A 141 -7.11 -7.75 5.49
C TRP A 141 -7.31 -6.62 4.47
N HIS A 142 -6.34 -6.39 3.59
CA HIS A 142 -6.47 -5.37 2.55
C HIS A 142 -7.53 -5.73 1.50
N ARG A 143 -7.69 -7.01 1.14
CA ARG A 143 -8.82 -7.48 0.29
C ARG A 143 -10.17 -7.13 0.92
N GLY A 144 -10.38 -7.51 2.19
CA GLY A 144 -11.61 -7.19 2.91
C GLY A 144 -11.84 -5.68 3.01
N PHE A 145 -10.80 -4.91 3.33
CA PHE A 145 -10.87 -3.46 3.41
C PHE A 145 -11.31 -2.81 2.08
N THR A 146 -10.76 -3.25 0.94
CA THR A 146 -11.18 -2.74 -0.38
C THR A 146 -12.60 -3.16 -0.76
N LEU A 147 -13.07 -4.34 -0.34
CA LEU A 147 -14.45 -4.79 -0.54
C LEU A 147 -15.45 -3.95 0.25
N ILE A 148 -15.13 -3.61 1.50
CA ILE A 148 -15.93 -2.71 2.33
C ILE A 148 -16.01 -1.33 1.69
N TYR A 149 -14.88 -0.81 1.22
CA TYR A 149 -14.83 0.48 0.52
C TYR A 149 -15.65 0.47 -0.77
N GLU A 150 -15.53 -0.58 -1.58
CA GLU A 150 -16.31 -0.78 -2.81
C GLU A 150 -17.82 -0.78 -2.55
N GLN A 151 -18.28 -1.48 -1.51
CA GLN A 151 -19.70 -1.49 -1.12
C GLN A 151 -20.18 -0.08 -0.78
N GLN A 152 -19.37 0.71 -0.07
CA GLN A 152 -19.73 2.09 0.28
C GLN A 152 -19.75 3.04 -0.92
N LEU A 153 -18.87 2.83 -1.91
CA LEU A 153 -18.97 3.54 -3.18
C LEU A 153 -20.21 3.14 -3.97
N GLN A 154 -20.60 1.86 -3.96
CA GLN A 154 -21.82 1.37 -4.60
C GLN A 154 -23.09 1.95 -3.94
N GLU A 155 -23.12 2.08 -2.62
CA GLU A 155 -24.18 2.82 -1.90
C GLU A 155 -24.23 4.31 -2.28
N CYS A 156 -23.10 4.85 -2.75
CA CYS A 156 -22.96 6.18 -3.29
C CYS A 156 -23.16 6.28 -4.81
N GLY A 157 -23.61 5.20 -5.44
CA GLY A 157 -23.97 5.18 -6.87
C GLY A 157 -22.83 4.81 -7.82
N LEU A 158 -21.74 4.22 -7.33
CA LEU A 158 -20.74 3.61 -8.20
C LEU A 158 -21.39 2.48 -9.01
N GLU A 159 -21.36 2.61 -10.33
CA GLU A 159 -21.77 1.59 -11.27
C GLU A 159 -20.62 0.60 -11.48
N GLY A 160 -20.83 -0.67 -11.08
CA GLY A 160 -19.81 -1.71 -11.24
C GLY A 160 -18.97 -1.93 -9.99
N THR A 161 -17.64 -1.89 -10.16
CA THR A 161 -16.65 -2.34 -9.16
C THR A 161 -15.52 -1.33 -8.99
N LEU A 162 -14.79 -1.41 -7.88
CA LEU A 162 -13.59 -0.63 -7.60
C LEU A 162 -12.54 -0.85 -8.71
N PRO A 163 -12.03 0.21 -9.36
CA PRO A 163 -10.95 0.06 -10.33
C PRO A 163 -9.60 -0.20 -9.63
N TYR A 164 -8.61 -0.66 -10.39
CA TYR A 164 -7.25 -0.83 -9.91
C TYR A 164 -6.24 0.02 -10.70
N TRP A 165 -5.17 0.42 -10.03
CA TRP A 165 -4.02 1.10 -10.63
C TRP A 165 -2.97 0.05 -11.02
N ALA A 166 -2.91 -0.26 -12.31
CA ALA A 166 -1.97 -1.21 -12.90
C ALA A 166 -0.56 -0.63 -13.04
N TRP A 167 0.08 -0.32 -11.90
CA TRP A 167 1.37 0.36 -11.81
C TRP A 167 2.53 -0.39 -12.47
N GLU A 168 2.34 -1.66 -12.81
CA GLU A 168 3.28 -2.48 -13.59
C GLU A 168 3.34 -2.09 -15.07
N ASN A 169 2.27 -1.51 -15.63
CA ASN A 169 2.24 -1.10 -17.04
C ASN A 169 3.10 0.14 -17.28
N ASP A 170 3.17 1.03 -16.29
CA ASP A 170 3.90 2.30 -16.33
C ASP A 170 5.11 2.24 -15.38
N TYR A 171 5.73 1.06 -15.25
CA TYR A 171 6.82 0.87 -14.29
C TYR A 171 8.02 1.78 -14.61
N ALA A 172 8.40 1.85 -15.89
CA ALA A 172 9.58 2.59 -16.39
C ALA A 172 9.38 4.12 -16.48
N ASP A 173 8.14 4.58 -16.62
CA ASP A 173 7.82 6.01 -16.53
C ASP A 173 6.41 6.16 -15.94
N VAL A 174 6.35 6.20 -14.61
CA VAL A 174 5.08 6.32 -13.89
C VAL A 174 4.37 7.62 -14.21
N THR A 175 5.06 8.67 -14.70
CA THR A 175 4.44 9.96 -14.99
C THR A 175 3.43 9.88 -16.13
N GLN A 176 3.51 8.83 -16.97
CA GLN A 176 2.55 8.56 -18.05
C GLN A 176 1.29 7.83 -17.56
N SER A 177 1.24 7.41 -16.29
CA SER A 177 0.12 6.62 -15.81
C SER A 177 -1.17 7.42 -15.83
N ALA A 178 -2.25 6.77 -16.30
CA ALA A 178 -3.57 7.39 -16.44
C ALA A 178 -4.21 7.83 -15.11
N VAL A 179 -3.63 7.44 -13.96
CA VAL A 179 -4.05 7.92 -12.64
C VAL A 179 -3.68 9.37 -12.41
N TRP A 180 -2.68 9.91 -13.11
CA TRP A 180 -2.23 11.32 -13.00
C TRP A 180 -3.04 12.27 -13.89
N ASP A 181 -4.33 11.99 -14.04
CA ASP A 181 -5.23 12.79 -14.86
C ASP A 181 -5.71 14.02 -14.08
N GLY A 182 -5.37 15.21 -14.58
CA GLY A 182 -5.73 16.50 -14.00
C GLY A 182 -7.14 16.99 -14.37
N ASP A 183 -7.93 16.20 -15.09
CA ASP A 183 -9.31 16.57 -15.43
C ASP A 183 -10.15 16.89 -14.18
N MET A 184 -10.76 18.07 -14.15
CA MET A 184 -11.44 18.61 -12.98
C MET A 184 -12.78 17.93 -12.65
N ASP A 185 -13.29 17.07 -13.54
CA ASP A 185 -14.57 16.38 -13.36
C ASP A 185 -14.41 14.87 -13.16
N ALA A 186 -13.40 14.26 -13.78
CA ALA A 186 -13.19 12.81 -13.78
C ALA A 186 -11.78 12.36 -13.34
N GLY A 187 -10.81 13.28 -13.23
CA GLY A 187 -9.43 12.98 -12.89
C GLY A 187 -9.18 12.85 -11.38
N LEU A 188 -8.19 12.04 -11.00
CA LEU A 188 -7.72 11.90 -9.61
C LEU A 188 -6.68 12.95 -9.22
N GLY A 189 -6.40 13.88 -10.13
CA GLY A 189 -5.38 14.90 -9.99
C GLY A 189 -4.00 14.36 -10.29
N SER A 190 -3.11 15.27 -10.68
CA SER A 190 -1.74 14.95 -11.02
C SER A 190 -0.92 14.71 -9.74
N PHE A 191 0.35 15.07 -9.78
CA PHE A 191 1.28 15.01 -8.67
C PHE A 191 1.88 16.38 -8.42
N GLY A 192 2.11 16.68 -7.15
CA GLY A 192 2.86 17.85 -6.74
C GLY A 192 4.37 17.67 -6.84
N HIS A 193 5.10 18.54 -6.16
CA HIS A 193 6.55 18.49 -6.02
C HIS A 193 6.95 18.18 -4.57
N THR A 194 8.19 17.72 -4.39
CA THR A 194 8.78 17.56 -3.07
C THR A 194 9.07 18.92 -2.46
N ASP A 195 8.59 19.17 -1.25
CA ASP A 195 8.87 20.37 -0.47
C ASP A 195 9.01 20.00 1.01
N GLU A 196 10.25 19.94 1.51
CA GLU A 196 10.57 19.57 2.90
C GLU A 196 10.09 20.59 3.94
N SER A 197 9.62 21.77 3.50
CA SER A 197 8.99 22.74 4.40
C SER A 197 7.50 22.50 4.62
N LEU A 198 6.87 21.64 3.82
CA LEU A 198 5.45 21.32 3.91
C LEU A 198 5.19 20.05 4.73
N PRO A 199 3.99 19.92 5.33
CA PRO A 199 3.55 18.64 5.89
C PRO A 199 3.71 17.50 4.86
N LEU A 200 4.10 16.32 5.32
CA LEU A 200 4.32 15.13 4.48
C LEU A 200 5.43 15.29 3.41
N ASN A 201 6.22 16.37 3.51
CA ASN A 201 7.18 16.89 2.55
C ASN A 201 6.65 16.92 1.10
N ALA A 202 5.38 17.28 0.92
CA ALA A 202 4.69 17.24 -0.37
C ALA A 202 3.89 18.52 -0.62
N SER A 203 3.87 18.98 -1.87
CA SER A 203 2.96 20.05 -2.25
C SER A 203 1.54 19.54 -2.46
N LEU A 204 0.57 20.43 -2.26
CA LEU A 204 -0.82 20.17 -2.61
C LEU A 204 -0.94 19.96 -4.12
N ILE A 205 -1.79 19.04 -4.55
CA ILE A 205 -2.19 18.98 -5.97
C ILE A 205 -3.16 20.13 -6.25
N THR A 206 -3.18 20.63 -7.48
CA THR A 206 -3.98 21.82 -7.87
C THR A 206 -4.96 21.53 -9.00
N ASP A 207 -5.02 20.27 -9.45
CA ASP A 207 -5.84 19.78 -10.54
C ASP A 207 -6.48 18.43 -10.19
N GLY A 208 -7.40 17.99 -11.04
CA GLY A 208 -8.22 16.84 -10.77
C GLY A 208 -9.44 17.16 -9.93
N ALA A 209 -10.44 16.32 -10.08
CA ALA A 209 -11.73 16.46 -9.43
C ALA A 209 -11.68 16.32 -7.90
N ILE A 210 -10.51 15.98 -7.33
CA ILE A 210 -10.29 15.84 -5.90
C ILE A 210 -9.33 16.87 -5.26
N ALA A 211 -8.76 17.81 -6.02
CA ALA A 211 -7.77 18.77 -5.49
C ALA A 211 -8.31 19.64 -4.35
N ASP A 212 -9.56 20.08 -4.46
CA ASP A 212 -10.15 21.00 -3.49
C ASP A 212 -10.72 20.33 -2.24
N TYR A 213 -10.61 19.02 -2.15
CA TYR A 213 -11.15 18.27 -1.04
C TYR A 213 -10.26 18.32 0.20
N GLU A 214 -10.87 18.76 1.30
CA GLU A 214 -10.25 18.74 2.63
C GLU A 214 -10.34 17.34 3.23
N ILE A 215 -9.20 16.74 3.52
CA ILE A 215 -9.01 15.55 4.36
C ILE A 215 -9.05 16.03 5.81
N THR A 216 -9.90 15.41 6.63
CA THR A 216 -10.20 15.86 7.99
C THR A 216 -9.40 15.14 9.08
N TYR A 217 -8.81 13.99 8.73
CA TYR A 217 -7.99 13.15 9.60
C TYR A 217 -6.75 12.69 8.83
N PRO A 218 -5.54 12.67 9.41
CA PRO A 218 -5.21 12.90 10.83
C PRO A 218 -5.26 14.36 11.31
N TRP A 219 -5.19 15.32 10.39
CA TRP A 219 -5.45 16.74 10.64
C TRP A 219 -6.12 17.34 9.39
N PRO A 220 -6.75 18.52 9.48
CA PRO A 220 -7.32 19.18 8.31
C PRO A 220 -6.26 19.62 7.28
N HIS A 221 -6.32 19.12 6.05
CA HIS A 221 -5.44 19.52 4.94
C HIS A 221 -6.08 19.17 3.59
N LYS A 222 -5.56 19.71 2.49
CA LYS A 222 -5.87 19.21 1.14
C LYS A 222 -4.87 18.12 0.76
N ILE A 223 -5.25 17.28 -0.20
CA ILE A 223 -4.40 16.18 -0.67
C ILE A 223 -3.05 16.66 -1.19
N GLY A 224 -1.98 16.05 -0.68
CA GLY A 224 -0.60 16.31 -1.04
C GLY A 224 0.05 15.11 -1.71
N ARG A 225 0.78 15.35 -2.81
CA ARG A 225 1.57 14.34 -3.53
C ARG A 225 2.89 14.95 -3.97
N ARG A 226 3.94 14.14 -4.11
CA ARG A 226 5.28 14.67 -4.44
C ARG A 226 6.07 13.90 -5.49
N LEU A 227 5.43 12.90 -6.12
CA LEU A 227 6.00 11.90 -7.05
C LEU A 227 7.53 11.79 -6.99
N ARG A 228 8.02 10.85 -6.18
CA ARG A 228 9.42 10.75 -5.81
C ARG A 228 10.22 9.91 -6.81
N SER A 229 11.20 10.54 -7.46
CA SER A 229 12.16 9.90 -8.36
C SER A 229 13.15 8.99 -7.62
N ASN A 230 13.75 9.53 -6.57
CA ASN A 230 14.80 8.96 -5.75
C ASN A 230 14.80 9.68 -4.38
N PHE A 231 15.53 9.17 -3.39
CA PHE A 231 15.65 9.82 -2.07
C PHE A 231 16.38 11.19 -2.08
N ALA A 232 16.88 11.65 -3.23
CA ALA A 232 17.61 12.90 -3.35
C ALA A 232 16.66 14.12 -3.32
N PRO A 233 16.78 15.03 -2.33
CA PRO A 233 16.02 16.27 -2.30
C PRO A 233 16.29 17.10 -3.56
N ASN A 234 15.27 17.80 -4.08
CA ASN A 234 15.37 18.74 -5.21
C ASN A 234 15.79 18.13 -6.56
N THR A 235 15.56 16.83 -6.78
CA THR A 235 15.67 16.23 -8.11
C THR A 235 14.38 16.45 -8.91
N PRO A 236 14.44 16.62 -10.24
CA PRO A 236 13.23 16.69 -11.07
C PRO A 236 12.35 15.45 -10.86
N ASN A 237 11.01 15.62 -10.95
CA ASN A 237 10.02 14.55 -10.89
C ASN A 237 10.17 13.60 -12.10
N ILE A 238 11.17 12.73 -12.09
CA ILE A 238 11.41 11.69 -13.10
C ILE A 238 11.22 10.36 -12.38
N ALA A 239 10.65 9.31 -12.98
CA ALA A 239 10.74 8.00 -12.33
C ALA A 239 12.22 7.62 -12.09
N GLY A 240 12.54 6.94 -10.99
CA GLY A 240 13.91 6.50 -10.73
C GLY A 240 14.00 5.05 -10.30
N GLU A 241 15.15 4.43 -10.60
CA GLU A 241 15.43 3.00 -10.45
C GLU A 241 14.98 2.41 -9.10
N TYR A 242 15.06 3.21 -8.02
CA TYR A 242 14.68 2.79 -6.66
C TYR A 242 13.23 2.30 -6.56
N PHE A 243 12.27 3.01 -7.16
CA PHE A 243 10.84 2.66 -7.10
C PHE A 243 10.34 1.96 -8.36
N GLU A 244 11.03 2.09 -9.49
CA GLU A 244 10.72 1.38 -10.73
C GLU A 244 10.95 -0.12 -10.58
N ARG A 245 12.03 -0.52 -9.91
CA ARG A 245 12.38 -1.92 -9.70
C ARG A 245 11.25 -2.72 -9.04
N GLY A 246 10.66 -2.20 -7.96
CA GLY A 246 9.58 -2.88 -7.24
C GLY A 246 8.34 -3.14 -8.11
N ARG A 247 8.24 -2.46 -9.26
CA ARG A 247 7.12 -2.56 -10.20
C ARG A 247 7.52 -3.17 -11.54
N SER A 248 8.79 -3.55 -11.71
CA SER A 248 9.29 -4.08 -12.97
C SER A 248 8.75 -5.49 -13.24
N PRO A 249 8.60 -5.89 -14.51
CA PRO A 249 8.20 -7.26 -14.85
C PRO A 249 9.10 -8.34 -14.23
N GLU A 250 10.41 -8.09 -14.12
CA GLU A 250 11.39 -9.01 -13.53
C GLU A 250 11.12 -9.23 -12.04
N TRP A 251 10.84 -8.16 -11.31
CA TRP A 251 10.51 -8.23 -9.90
C TRP A 251 9.15 -8.90 -9.67
N ILE A 252 8.16 -8.58 -10.51
CA ILE A 252 6.84 -9.24 -10.48
C ILE A 252 6.99 -10.74 -10.69
N LYS A 253 7.76 -11.17 -11.69
CA LYS A 253 8.09 -12.58 -11.91
C LYS A 253 8.77 -13.21 -10.70
N TYR A 254 9.66 -12.48 -10.03
CA TYR A 254 10.41 -12.99 -8.89
C TYR A 254 9.49 -13.37 -7.73
N TYR A 255 8.67 -12.44 -7.21
CA TYR A 255 7.78 -12.80 -6.10
C TYR A 255 6.64 -13.72 -6.53
N GLN A 256 6.15 -13.64 -7.78
CA GLN A 256 5.13 -14.56 -8.30
C GLN A 256 5.62 -16.01 -8.39
N SER A 257 6.94 -16.23 -8.45
CA SER A 257 7.54 -17.57 -8.58
C SER A 257 7.50 -18.40 -7.30
N PHE A 258 7.29 -17.78 -6.13
CA PHE A 258 7.24 -18.50 -4.87
C PHE A 258 5.98 -19.36 -4.79
N ASP A 259 6.11 -20.57 -4.26
CA ASP A 259 5.04 -21.57 -4.14
C ASP A 259 4.35 -21.53 -2.76
N ASN A 260 4.75 -20.60 -1.91
CA ASN A 260 4.27 -20.46 -0.55
C ASN A 260 3.87 -19.03 -0.23
N TYR A 261 2.78 -18.92 0.53
CA TYR A 261 2.09 -17.67 0.80
C TYR A 261 2.97 -16.69 1.58
N LEU A 262 3.75 -17.15 2.56
CA LEU A 262 4.55 -16.26 3.40
C LEU A 262 5.62 -15.53 2.58
N ASN A 263 6.33 -16.25 1.70
CA ASN A 263 7.33 -15.63 0.85
C ASN A 263 6.68 -14.72 -0.20
N PHE A 264 5.58 -15.15 -0.82
CA PHE A 264 4.85 -14.33 -1.79
C PHE A 264 4.36 -13.01 -1.17
N SER A 265 3.62 -13.10 -0.06
CA SER A 265 3.01 -11.93 0.61
C SER A 265 4.08 -10.94 1.11
N THR A 266 5.10 -11.43 1.79
CA THR A 266 6.21 -10.62 2.29
C THR A 266 6.94 -9.89 1.16
N LEU A 267 7.29 -10.64 0.10
CA LEU A 267 8.01 -10.07 -1.02
C LEU A 267 7.13 -9.17 -1.89
N LEU A 268 5.81 -9.27 -1.86
CA LEU A 268 4.91 -8.33 -2.53
C LEU A 268 4.80 -7.02 -1.72
N GLU A 269 4.76 -7.13 -0.40
CA GLU A 269 4.52 -6.03 0.54
C GLU A 269 5.65 -4.99 0.58
N GLY A 270 6.89 -5.41 0.79
CA GLY A 270 7.97 -4.44 0.96
C GLY A 270 9.26 -5.01 1.53
N TYR A 271 10.14 -4.09 1.94
CA TYR A 271 11.39 -4.42 2.61
C TYR A 271 11.09 -5.11 3.94
N ASP A 272 11.65 -6.31 4.16
CA ASP A 272 11.66 -6.99 5.46
C ASP A 272 13.12 -7.08 5.92
N PRO A 273 13.53 -6.44 7.04
CA PRO A 273 14.90 -6.48 7.56
C PRO A 273 15.44 -7.89 7.85
N LEU A 274 14.59 -8.91 7.98
CA LEU A 274 15.03 -10.31 8.09
C LEU A 274 15.06 -11.03 6.74
N ASP A 275 14.62 -10.39 5.66
CA ASP A 275 14.60 -10.93 4.32
C ASP A 275 15.54 -10.13 3.38
N ALA A 276 16.79 -10.59 3.29
CA ALA A 276 17.79 -10.02 2.39
C ALA A 276 17.42 -10.12 0.89
N ARG A 277 16.31 -10.79 0.52
CA ARG A 277 15.80 -10.74 -0.85
C ARG A 277 15.13 -9.40 -1.15
N ALA A 278 14.65 -8.70 -0.12
CA ALA A 278 13.80 -7.52 -0.21
C ALA A 278 14.53 -6.22 0.15
N ASP A 279 15.83 -6.07 -0.13
CA ASP A 279 16.65 -4.89 0.25
C ASP A 279 16.15 -3.52 -0.30
N TRP A 280 15.09 -3.52 -1.11
CA TRP A 280 14.47 -2.38 -1.77
C TRP A 280 12.94 -2.50 -1.64
N PRO A 281 12.17 -1.40 -1.69
CA PRO A 281 10.72 -1.49 -1.62
C PRO A 281 10.20 -2.34 -2.76
N SER A 282 9.33 -3.29 -2.41
CA SER A 282 8.60 -4.08 -3.37
C SER A 282 7.43 -3.31 -3.99
N SER A 283 6.64 -3.96 -4.83
CA SER A 283 5.43 -3.47 -5.49
C SER A 283 4.51 -2.64 -4.59
N HIS A 284 4.13 -3.13 -3.41
CA HIS A 284 3.27 -2.38 -2.49
C HIS A 284 3.99 -1.15 -1.93
N GLY A 285 5.12 -1.35 -1.25
CA GLY A 285 5.88 -0.23 -0.66
C GLY A 285 6.33 0.81 -1.70
N SER A 286 6.68 0.39 -2.92
CA SER A 286 7.16 1.29 -3.96
C SER A 286 6.08 2.23 -4.46
N ALA A 287 4.85 1.75 -4.69
CA ALA A 287 3.73 2.60 -5.12
C ALA A 287 3.34 3.64 -4.06
N HIS A 288 3.34 3.25 -2.78
CA HIS A 288 3.17 4.16 -1.65
C HIS A 288 4.24 5.25 -1.64
N LEU A 289 5.52 4.83 -1.52
CA LEU A 289 6.66 5.74 -1.35
C LEU A 289 6.90 6.65 -2.55
N LEU A 290 6.65 6.14 -3.76
CA LEU A 290 6.72 6.88 -5.02
C LEU A 290 5.68 7.99 -5.07
N THR A 291 4.42 7.71 -4.76
CA THR A 291 3.37 8.74 -4.79
C THR A 291 3.68 9.84 -3.78
N GLY A 292 4.19 9.45 -2.61
CA GLY A 292 4.60 10.41 -1.59
C GLY A 292 3.41 11.11 -0.94
N GLY A 293 3.67 12.12 -0.11
CA GLY A 293 2.60 12.91 0.53
C GLY A 293 1.66 12.02 1.34
N ASP A 294 0.36 12.11 1.08
CA ASP A 294 -0.66 11.30 1.76
C ASP A 294 -0.49 9.79 1.54
N MET A 295 0.01 9.37 0.38
CA MET A 295 0.27 7.95 0.11
C MET A 295 1.52 7.39 0.82
N ALA A 296 2.43 8.25 1.29
CA ALA A 296 3.69 7.86 1.92
C ALA A 296 3.88 8.52 3.29
N THR A 297 2.89 8.39 4.16
CA THR A 297 3.13 8.62 5.57
C THR A 297 4.04 7.49 6.03
N GLY A 298 5.35 7.73 6.17
CA GLY A 298 6.26 6.77 6.82
C GLY A 298 5.76 6.37 8.21
N ASP A 299 6.54 5.61 8.99
CA ASP A 299 6.20 4.98 10.29
C ASP A 299 5.47 5.83 11.35
N VAL A 300 5.21 7.11 11.07
CA VAL A 300 4.54 8.09 11.92
C VAL A 300 3.01 8.07 11.89
N ASN A 301 2.29 7.40 10.97
CA ASN A 301 0.81 7.38 11.10
C ASN A 301 -0.06 6.35 10.34
N ASN A 302 0.44 5.57 9.37
CA ASN A 302 -0.40 4.62 8.59
C ASN A 302 -1.71 5.23 8.04
N THR A 303 -1.68 6.48 7.60
CA THR A 303 -2.87 7.21 7.10
C THR A 303 -2.96 7.26 5.58
N SER A 304 -2.30 6.34 4.88
CA SER A 304 -2.29 6.29 3.41
C SER A 304 -3.67 6.20 2.75
N PRO A 305 -4.74 5.65 3.37
CA PRO A 305 -6.10 5.73 2.80
C PRO A 305 -6.67 7.14 2.65
N ALA A 306 -5.98 8.17 3.15
CA ALA A 306 -6.35 9.56 2.94
C ALA A 306 -6.32 9.95 1.45
N ASP A 307 -5.45 9.32 0.66
CA ASP A 307 -5.45 9.41 -0.79
C ASP A 307 -6.31 8.28 -1.39
N VAL A 308 -7.25 8.61 -2.26
CA VAL A 308 -8.09 7.63 -2.96
C VAL A 308 -7.27 6.62 -3.79
N LEU A 309 -6.06 7.00 -4.21
CA LEU A 309 -5.13 6.09 -4.88
C LEU A 309 -4.76 4.87 -4.04
N PHE A 310 -4.88 4.95 -2.70
CA PHE A 310 -4.71 3.79 -1.81
C PHE A 310 -5.58 2.62 -2.26
N PHE A 311 -6.86 2.87 -2.52
CA PHE A 311 -7.81 1.80 -2.82
C PHE A 311 -7.57 1.22 -4.22
N LEU A 312 -7.20 2.04 -5.19
CA LEU A 312 -6.81 1.57 -6.53
C LEU A 312 -5.49 0.78 -6.48
N HIS A 313 -4.54 1.23 -5.66
CA HIS A 313 -3.27 0.55 -5.43
C HIS A 313 -3.49 -0.83 -4.80
N HIS A 314 -4.23 -0.89 -3.70
CA HIS A 314 -4.53 -2.12 -2.98
C HIS A 314 -5.46 -3.06 -3.77
N ALA A 315 -6.32 -2.53 -4.64
CA ALA A 315 -7.02 -3.36 -5.62
C ALA A 315 -6.06 -4.06 -6.58
N ASN A 316 -4.93 -3.43 -6.95
CA ASN A 316 -3.90 -4.09 -7.76
C ASN A 316 -3.02 -5.04 -6.93
N VAL A 317 -2.68 -4.72 -5.68
CA VAL A 317 -2.03 -5.67 -4.76
C VAL A 317 -2.86 -6.95 -4.67
N ASP A 318 -4.18 -6.81 -4.51
CA ASP A 318 -5.11 -7.93 -4.45
C ASP A 318 -5.20 -8.70 -5.78
N ARG A 319 -5.18 -7.99 -6.92
CA ARG A 319 -5.10 -8.60 -8.26
C ARG A 319 -3.86 -9.49 -8.41
N HIS A 320 -2.71 -9.05 -7.90
CA HIS A 320 -1.48 -9.84 -7.92
C HIS A 320 -1.55 -11.07 -7.02
N TRP A 321 -2.23 -10.99 -5.87
CA TRP A 321 -2.50 -12.15 -5.02
C TRP A 321 -3.43 -13.14 -5.69
N MET A 322 -4.54 -12.69 -6.27
CA MET A 322 -5.45 -13.54 -7.03
C MET A 322 -4.73 -14.22 -8.21
N ALA A 323 -3.91 -13.48 -8.95
CA ALA A 323 -3.07 -14.03 -10.01
C ALA A 323 -2.15 -15.15 -9.50
N TRP A 324 -1.53 -14.96 -8.34
CA TRP A 324 -0.69 -15.98 -7.71
C TRP A 324 -1.48 -17.23 -7.31
N GLN A 325 -2.67 -17.06 -6.74
CA GLN A 325 -3.56 -18.17 -6.37
C GLN A 325 -3.99 -18.99 -7.60
N LEU A 326 -4.33 -18.32 -8.70
CA LEU A 326 -4.83 -18.94 -9.93
C LEU A 326 -3.75 -19.67 -10.75
N GLN A 327 -2.47 -19.51 -10.42
CA GLN A 327 -1.39 -20.31 -11.04
C GLN A 327 -1.45 -21.79 -10.63
N ASP A 328 -1.89 -22.06 -9.41
CA ASP A 328 -2.05 -23.42 -8.86
C ASP A 328 -3.18 -23.43 -7.82
N PRO A 329 -4.45 -23.28 -8.26
CA PRO A 329 -5.57 -23.07 -7.35
C PRO A 329 -5.82 -24.26 -6.41
N GLU A 330 -5.44 -25.48 -6.82
CA GLU A 330 -5.59 -26.67 -5.96
C GLU A 330 -4.73 -26.56 -4.68
N ASN A 331 -3.56 -25.93 -4.76
CA ASN A 331 -2.63 -25.82 -3.62
C ASN A 331 -2.57 -24.40 -3.02
N ARG A 332 -2.85 -23.35 -3.81
CA ARG A 332 -2.64 -21.95 -3.40
C ARG A 332 -3.90 -21.21 -3.00
N LEU A 333 -5.09 -21.63 -3.46
CA LEU A 333 -6.33 -20.87 -3.23
C LEU A 333 -6.58 -20.63 -1.73
N TYR A 334 -6.35 -21.64 -0.90
CA TYR A 334 -6.49 -21.55 0.56
C TYR A 334 -5.16 -21.61 1.32
N GLN A 335 -4.02 -21.42 0.63
CA GLN A 335 -2.72 -21.38 1.29
C GLN A 335 -2.62 -20.12 2.14
N TYR A 336 -2.38 -20.30 3.43
CA TYR A 336 -2.30 -19.22 4.40
C TYR A 336 -1.34 -19.61 5.52
N GLU A 337 -0.32 -18.78 5.76
CA GLU A 337 0.73 -19.04 6.74
C GLU A 337 1.39 -17.74 7.22
N GLY A 338 2.14 -17.86 8.30
CA GLY A 338 2.74 -16.74 9.03
C GLY A 338 2.08 -16.55 10.39
N ASN A 339 2.39 -15.41 11.00
CA ASN A 339 1.91 -15.08 12.34
C ASN A 339 1.17 -13.74 12.34
N THR A 340 0.49 -13.46 13.46
CA THR A 340 -0.38 -12.29 13.64
C THR A 340 0.35 -11.00 14.01
N GLN A 341 1.66 -11.03 14.31
CA GLN A 341 2.40 -9.84 14.76
C GLN A 341 3.75 -9.73 14.07
N TYR A 342 4.18 -8.48 13.86
CA TYR A 342 5.48 -8.12 13.32
C TYR A 342 6.15 -7.05 14.20
N ASP A 343 7.39 -7.30 14.60
CA ASP A 343 8.21 -6.33 15.31
C ASP A 343 9.11 -5.57 14.33
N PHE A 344 8.83 -4.29 14.09
CA PHE A 344 9.60 -3.45 13.18
C PHE A 344 11.05 -3.19 13.61
N GLN A 345 11.37 -3.27 14.91
CA GLN A 345 12.74 -3.05 15.38
C GLN A 345 13.64 -4.24 15.09
N THR A 346 13.08 -5.45 15.16
CA THR A 346 13.83 -6.69 15.04
C THR A 346 13.55 -7.45 13.75
N GLY A 347 12.48 -7.09 13.04
CA GLY A 347 11.88 -7.80 11.92
C GLY A 347 11.24 -9.13 12.28
N ILE A 348 11.13 -9.47 13.57
CA ILE A 348 10.67 -10.78 14.01
C ILE A 348 9.15 -10.87 13.87
N ARG A 349 8.68 -11.95 13.23
CA ARG A 349 7.27 -12.36 13.23
C ARG A 349 6.95 -13.09 14.52
N GLY A 350 6.19 -12.44 15.39
CA GLY A 350 5.78 -12.91 16.71
C GLY A 350 4.31 -13.28 16.77
N GLY A 351 3.71 -13.29 17.95
CA GLY A 351 2.28 -13.59 18.11
C GLY A 351 1.93 -15.06 17.85
N VAL A 352 0.65 -15.31 17.54
CA VAL A 352 0.14 -16.66 17.29
C VAL A 352 0.21 -17.01 15.80
N LYS A 353 0.28 -18.31 15.50
CA LYS A 353 0.19 -18.78 14.11
C LYS A 353 -1.21 -18.47 13.58
N ALA A 354 -1.28 -17.80 12.43
CA ALA A 354 -2.55 -17.42 11.84
C ALA A 354 -3.29 -18.62 11.22
N THR A 355 -4.62 -18.59 11.22
CA THR A 355 -5.49 -19.65 10.69
C THR A 355 -6.63 -19.06 9.87
N LEU A 356 -7.20 -19.85 8.96
CA LEU A 356 -8.30 -19.43 8.09
C LEU A 356 -9.61 -19.12 8.83
N ASP A 357 -9.78 -19.62 10.05
CA ASP A 357 -10.99 -19.40 10.87
C ASP A 357 -10.93 -18.11 11.69
N GLN A 358 -9.78 -17.43 11.73
CA GLN A 358 -9.65 -16.12 12.37
C GLN A 358 -10.48 -15.07 11.64
N ASN A 359 -10.95 -14.08 12.39
CA ASN A 359 -11.80 -13.02 11.88
C ASN A 359 -11.06 -11.71 11.87
N LEU A 360 -11.08 -11.07 10.71
CA LEU A 360 -10.50 -9.76 10.51
C LEU A 360 -11.53 -8.70 10.89
N TYR A 361 -11.11 -7.79 11.76
CA TYR A 361 -11.94 -6.72 12.29
C TYR A 361 -11.63 -5.40 11.60
N TYR A 362 -12.68 -4.61 11.32
CA TYR A 362 -12.60 -3.33 10.60
C TYR A 362 -13.31 -2.21 11.38
N GLY A 363 -13.40 -2.32 12.71
CA GLY A 363 -14.31 -1.50 13.52
C GLY A 363 -15.74 -2.05 13.48
N ASP A 364 -16.61 -1.48 14.32
CA ASP A 364 -18.06 -1.78 14.37
C ASP A 364 -18.81 -1.19 13.16
N VAL A 365 -18.34 -1.51 11.94
CA VAL A 365 -18.96 -1.13 10.69
C VAL A 365 -20.37 -1.71 10.66
N PRO A 366 -21.43 -0.90 10.46
CA PRO A 366 -22.80 -1.39 10.47
C PRO A 366 -23.03 -2.57 9.53
N GLY A 367 -23.55 -3.67 10.07
CA GLY A 367 -23.80 -4.90 9.31
C GLY A 367 -22.59 -5.80 9.12
N GLN A 368 -21.43 -5.48 9.70
CA GLN A 368 -20.20 -6.27 9.62
C GLN A 368 -19.62 -6.50 11.02
N GLN A 369 -19.53 -7.76 11.44
CA GLN A 369 -18.96 -8.15 12.74
C GLN A 369 -17.56 -8.78 12.58
N GLY A 370 -16.88 -8.43 11.49
CA GLY A 370 -15.65 -9.07 11.03
C GLY A 370 -15.90 -10.09 9.91
N ILE A 371 -14.82 -10.44 9.22
CA ILE A 371 -14.83 -11.37 8.09
C ILE A 371 -13.81 -12.48 8.37
N ALA A 372 -14.27 -13.73 8.36
CA ALA A 372 -13.37 -14.88 8.49
C ALA A 372 -12.42 -14.94 7.28
N ILE A 373 -11.14 -15.20 7.52
CA ILE A 373 -10.11 -15.21 6.48
C ILE A 373 -10.47 -16.20 5.36
N LYS A 374 -11.03 -17.37 5.69
CA LYS A 374 -11.53 -18.36 4.72
C LYS A 374 -12.46 -17.77 3.65
N HIS A 375 -13.26 -16.76 4.01
CA HIS A 375 -14.21 -16.11 3.11
C HIS A 375 -13.54 -15.07 2.20
N LEU A 376 -12.30 -14.68 2.49
CA LEU A 376 -11.50 -13.75 1.70
C LEU A 376 -10.51 -14.47 0.77
N MET A 377 -10.37 -15.79 0.89
CA MET A 377 -9.41 -16.55 0.09
C MET A 377 -9.87 -16.72 -1.37
N ASP A 378 -11.16 -16.96 -1.60
CA ASP A 378 -11.73 -17.20 -2.93
C ASP A 378 -12.66 -16.05 -3.34
N LEU A 379 -12.09 -15.06 -4.02
CA LEU A 379 -12.78 -13.83 -4.39
C LEU A 379 -13.91 -14.08 -5.41
N GLU A 380 -13.70 -14.97 -6.39
CA GLU A 380 -14.71 -15.23 -7.43
C GLU A 380 -15.94 -15.90 -6.86
N ASN A 381 -15.75 -16.93 -6.01
CA ASN A 381 -16.87 -17.70 -5.49
C ASN A 381 -17.50 -17.09 -4.22
N SER A 382 -16.70 -16.40 -3.39
CA SER A 382 -17.21 -15.81 -2.14
C SER A 382 -17.72 -14.39 -2.31
N TRP A 383 -17.15 -13.62 -3.25
CA TRP A 383 -17.45 -12.19 -3.42
C TRP A 383 -17.97 -11.84 -4.81
N CYS A 384 -18.03 -12.80 -5.73
CA CYS A 384 -18.52 -12.60 -7.09
C CYS A 384 -17.71 -11.54 -7.84
N THR A 385 -16.40 -11.48 -7.56
CA THR A 385 -15.50 -10.47 -8.12
C THR A 385 -14.25 -11.14 -8.69
N THR A 386 -13.82 -10.67 -9.86
CA THR A 386 -12.56 -11.04 -10.51
C THR A 386 -11.88 -9.77 -11.06
N TYR A 387 -10.78 -9.93 -11.78
CA TYR A 387 -10.02 -8.82 -12.34
C TYR A 387 -9.82 -8.98 -13.85
N THR A 388 -9.90 -7.87 -14.56
CA THR A 388 -9.38 -7.82 -15.93
C THR A 388 -7.86 -7.99 -15.94
N ASP A 389 -7.31 -8.38 -17.09
CA ASP A 389 -5.86 -8.47 -17.33
C ASP A 389 -5.10 -9.40 -16.36
N LEU A 390 -5.75 -10.36 -15.70
CA LEU A 390 -5.07 -11.31 -14.80
C LEU A 390 -3.94 -12.06 -15.52
N ASP A 391 -4.11 -12.37 -16.80
CA ASP A 391 -3.11 -12.99 -17.65
C ASP A 391 -1.83 -12.14 -17.85
N LYS A 392 -1.90 -10.82 -17.63
CA LYS A 392 -0.72 -9.94 -17.69
C LYS A 392 0.17 -10.02 -16.45
N VAL A 393 -0.39 -10.46 -15.32
CA VAL A 393 0.31 -10.67 -14.04
C VAL A 393 0.52 -12.14 -13.71
N VAL A 394 -0.26 -13.04 -14.32
CA VAL A 394 -0.07 -14.49 -14.31
C VAL A 394 0.92 -14.85 -15.44
N PRO A 395 2.15 -15.29 -15.14
CA PRO A 395 3.11 -15.65 -16.18
C PRO A 395 2.73 -17.00 -16.82
N LYS A 396 1.72 -17.05 -17.69
CA LYS A 396 1.53 -18.22 -18.55
C LYS A 396 2.66 -18.21 -19.58
N PHE A 397 3.64 -19.10 -19.38
CA PHE A 397 4.82 -19.29 -20.23
C PHE A 397 5.91 -18.21 -20.17
N TRP A 398 6.25 -17.76 -18.97
CA TRP A 398 7.57 -17.17 -18.77
C TRP A 398 8.40 -18.29 -18.16
N GLU A 399 9.32 -18.89 -18.95
CA GLU A 399 10.26 -19.87 -18.41
C GLU A 399 10.83 -19.28 -17.12
N ALA A 400 10.71 -20.04 -16.01
CA ALA A 400 11.29 -19.69 -14.73
C ALA A 400 12.82 -19.62 -14.90
N ARG A 401 13.29 -18.49 -15.42
CA ARG A 401 14.69 -18.16 -15.61
C ARG A 401 15.20 -17.71 -14.25
N THR A 402 15.55 -18.69 -13.42
CA THR A 402 16.21 -18.51 -12.12
C THR A 402 17.61 -17.91 -12.26
N ASP A 403 18.07 -17.64 -13.50
CA ASP A 403 19.37 -17.05 -13.85
C ASP A 403 19.33 -15.53 -14.05
N ALA A 404 18.17 -14.87 -13.96
CA ALA A 404 18.06 -13.41 -14.06
C ALA A 404 18.67 -12.65 -12.85
N PHE A 405 19.16 -13.39 -11.85
CA PHE A 405 19.75 -12.82 -10.65
C PHE A 405 21.11 -13.47 -10.38
N SER A 406 22.16 -12.65 -10.26
CA SER A 406 23.53 -13.10 -9.91
C SER A 406 23.74 -13.24 -8.40
N GLY A 407 22.69 -13.03 -7.60
CA GLY A 407 22.66 -13.11 -6.14
C GLY A 407 21.38 -12.51 -5.55
N PRO A 408 21.27 -12.39 -4.22
CA PRO A 408 20.15 -11.71 -3.57
C PRO A 408 20.04 -10.28 -4.09
N GLY A 409 18.90 -9.93 -4.68
CA GLY A 409 18.58 -8.55 -5.01
C GLY A 409 19.36 -7.92 -6.18
N GLN A 410 20.24 -8.61 -6.92
CA GLN A 410 20.90 -8.02 -8.10
C GLN A 410 20.40 -8.63 -9.41
N LEU A 411 19.76 -7.79 -10.24
CA LEU A 411 19.39 -8.15 -11.62
C LEU A 411 20.67 -8.35 -12.42
N ASP A 412 20.80 -9.51 -13.06
CA ASP A 412 21.83 -9.76 -14.06
C ASP A 412 21.34 -9.25 -15.42
N GLU A 413 21.73 -8.02 -15.78
CA GLU A 413 21.37 -7.38 -17.05
C GLU A 413 21.77 -8.21 -18.28
N ALA A 414 22.80 -9.06 -18.20
CA ALA A 414 23.23 -9.93 -19.30
C ALA A 414 22.36 -11.18 -19.44
N ALA A 415 21.80 -11.68 -18.33
CA ALA A 415 20.83 -12.77 -18.32
C ALA A 415 19.42 -12.31 -18.72
N VAL A 416 19.05 -11.07 -18.38
CA VAL A 416 17.77 -10.44 -18.78
C VAL A 416 17.72 -10.15 -20.28
N ASN A 417 18.85 -9.75 -20.89
CA ASN A 417 18.93 -9.42 -22.32
C ASN A 417 19.05 -10.64 -23.26
N LYS A 418 19.08 -11.87 -22.75
CA LYS A 418 19.29 -13.12 -23.50
C LYS A 418 18.09 -14.05 -23.42
#